data_AF-A0A2A4HFM3-F1
#
_entry.id   AF-A0A2A4HFM3-F1
#
_cell.length_a   1.000
_cell.length_b   1.000
_cell.length_c   1.000
_cell.angle_alpha   90.00
_cell.angle_beta   90.00
_cell.angle_gamma   90.00
#
_symmetry.space_group_name_H-M   'P 1'
#
loop_
_entity.id
_entity.type
_entity.pdbx_description
1 polymer ?
#
loop_
_entity_poly.entity_id
_entity_poly.type
_entity_poly.pdbx_seq_one_letter_code
_entity_poly.pdbx_strand_id
1 'polypeptide(L)'
;TDDETLVIAMSDDLDVNSVTTNTLDVANNATIGGALNVTGQTTLSGGLSMDGNRITNVAAGIDGTDAVNVDQLTNVSDVANAGWNVQTNGDTATNVAPGDTVQMIDGQNIAITRNGTDITVATADDVEFTNVEVTENLNVAGDTHIGGSTTINENLTVAGETRLGDNFFVNNEGNVTYDGAITEGNHIVNKEYVDGGIGDLADTPITFGGDTGSTDRQLGERLDIVTSNANLSTEVTDDETLVIAMSDDLDVNSVTANTLDVANNATIGGALNVTGQTTLSGGLSMDGNRITNVAAGIDGTDAVNVDQLTNVSDVANAGWNVQTNGDTATNVAPGDTVQMIDGQNIAITRNGTDITVATADDVEFTNVEVTENLNVAGETRLGDNFFVNNEGNVTYDGDITEGNHITNKDYVDNSVTELGDTPLTFGANEGGDTERRLGERLDIVGEADEEGNSNIITKLSDEQTLEVALNDDLNIGNSLTVGDTFIDGDSITTNNMVTNNATVNENLSVAGNTTLAGNLTVEGDTVLGNTRIANDTLVVNDGSLSVA
;
A
#
# COMPACT_ATOMS: atom_id res chain seq x y z
N THR A 1 207.81 -19.77 173.42
CA THR A 1 206.46 -20.37 173.54
C THR A 1 205.52 -19.45 172.80
N ASP A 2 204.93 -20.00 171.73
CA ASP A 2 203.60 -19.76 171.16
C ASP A 2 203.28 -18.53 170.27
N ASP A 3 202.57 -18.87 169.18
CA ASP A 3 201.95 -18.08 168.10
C ASP A 3 200.66 -17.38 168.55
N GLU A 4 200.26 -16.26 167.93
CA GLU A 4 198.84 -15.84 167.81
C GLU A 4 198.55 -15.11 166.48
N THR A 5 197.50 -15.53 165.75
CA THR A 5 196.85 -14.81 164.62
C THR A 5 195.33 -14.81 164.81
N LEU A 6 194.65 -13.75 164.38
CA LEU A 6 193.18 -13.60 164.46
C LEU A 6 192.52 -13.83 163.08
N VAL A 7 191.37 -14.51 163.07
CA VAL A 7 190.48 -14.67 161.90
C VAL A 7 189.12 -14.02 162.19
N ILE A 8 188.52 -13.36 161.20
CA ILE A 8 187.15 -12.84 161.21
C ILE A 8 186.37 -13.45 160.03
N ALA A 9 185.12 -13.83 160.25
CA ALA A 9 184.17 -14.30 159.22
C ALA A 9 182.86 -13.48 159.24
N MET A 10 182.19 -13.35 158.09
CA MET A 10 180.89 -12.66 157.90
C MET A 10 179.71 -13.65 157.86
N SER A 11 178.49 -13.16 158.09
CA SER A 11 177.22 -13.90 158.10
C SER A 11 176.64 -14.10 156.69
N ASP A 12 175.89 -15.18 156.47
CA ASP A 12 175.19 -15.49 155.22
C ASP A 12 174.06 -14.50 154.94
N ASP A 13 173.36 -14.09 156.00
CA ASP A 13 172.32 -13.07 155.92
C ASP A 13 172.92 -11.70 156.22
N LEU A 14 172.91 -10.84 155.19
CA LEU A 14 173.29 -9.44 155.29
C LEU A 14 172.03 -8.59 155.46
N ASP A 15 171.75 -8.20 156.70
CA ASP A 15 170.80 -7.14 156.97
C ASP A 15 171.46 -5.78 156.71
N VAL A 16 171.28 -5.28 155.48
CA VAL A 16 171.84 -4.02 155.01
C VAL A 16 170.75 -3.13 154.45
N ASN A 17 170.69 -1.88 154.92
CA ASN A 17 169.73 -0.89 154.42
C ASN A 17 169.90 -0.58 152.93
N SER A 18 171.13 -0.70 152.42
CA SER A 18 171.41 -0.51 151.01
C SER A 18 172.54 -1.38 150.51
N VAL A 19 172.33 -1.90 149.31
CA VAL A 19 173.36 -2.49 148.48
C VAL A 19 173.54 -1.58 147.28
N THR A 20 174.60 -0.79 147.28
CA THR A 20 174.98 0.01 146.12
C THR A 20 175.92 -0.83 145.27
N THR A 21 175.43 -1.29 144.12
CA THR A 21 176.20 -2.10 143.17
C THR A 21 175.93 -1.63 141.75
N ASN A 22 176.96 -1.60 140.90
CA ASN A 22 176.80 -1.35 139.46
C ASN A 22 176.02 -2.47 138.77
N THR A 23 176.13 -3.68 139.32
CA THR A 23 175.54 -4.88 138.74
C THR A 23 175.07 -5.78 139.87
N LEU A 24 173.76 -5.87 140.03
CA LEU A 24 173.14 -6.82 140.92
C LEU A 24 172.84 -8.08 140.11
N ASP A 25 173.73 -9.07 140.21
CA ASP A 25 173.56 -10.36 139.57
C ASP A 25 172.90 -11.32 140.57
N VAL A 26 171.71 -11.83 140.23
CA VAL A 26 170.90 -12.64 141.15
C VAL A 26 170.74 -14.02 140.55
N ALA A 27 171.26 -15.05 141.23
CA ALA A 27 171.07 -16.42 140.79
C ALA A 27 169.62 -16.87 141.07
N ASN A 28 168.94 -17.39 140.04
CA ASN A 28 167.55 -17.86 140.05
C ASN A 28 166.51 -16.72 140.05
N ASN A 29 165.50 -16.82 140.91
CA ASN A 29 164.36 -15.92 140.93
C ASN A 29 164.61 -14.82 141.95
N ALA A 30 164.72 -13.59 141.45
CA ALA A 30 164.65 -12.41 142.29
C ALA A 30 163.18 -12.01 142.45
N THR A 31 162.71 -11.95 143.69
CA THR A 31 161.41 -11.34 143.99
C THR A 31 161.65 -9.92 144.46
N ILE A 32 161.18 -8.94 143.70
CA ILE A 32 161.22 -7.54 144.10
C ILE A 32 159.86 -7.24 144.72
N GLY A 33 159.82 -7.14 146.05
CA GLY A 33 158.58 -6.88 146.82
C GLY A 33 158.00 -5.48 146.63
N GLY A 34 158.48 -4.72 145.64
CA GLY A 34 158.09 -3.36 145.35
C GLY A 34 158.23 -3.03 143.86
N ALA A 35 158.13 -1.75 143.53
CA ALA A 35 158.27 -1.30 142.17
C ALA A 35 159.71 -1.52 141.65
N LEU A 36 159.85 -2.40 140.66
CA LEU A 36 161.06 -2.46 139.86
C LEU A 36 161.03 -1.29 138.87
N ASN A 37 161.72 -0.22 139.22
CA ASN A 37 161.81 0.95 138.36
C ASN A 37 162.96 0.77 137.37
N VAL A 38 162.65 0.32 136.15
CA VAL A 38 163.64 0.17 135.08
C VAL A 38 163.61 1.42 134.21
N THR A 39 164.68 2.19 134.24
CA THR A 39 164.81 3.44 133.44
C THR A 39 165.32 3.18 132.02
N GLY A 40 165.69 1.93 131.71
CA GLY A 40 166.15 1.49 130.41
C GLY A 40 165.25 0.43 129.79
N GLN A 41 165.70 -0.07 128.64
CA GLN A 41 165.02 -1.15 127.95
C GLN A 41 165.06 -2.42 128.80
N THR A 42 163.89 -3.01 129.02
CA THR A 42 163.79 -4.33 129.64
C THR A 42 163.71 -5.36 128.52
N THR A 43 164.69 -6.26 128.48
CA THR A 43 164.68 -7.41 127.57
C THR A 43 164.33 -8.65 128.38
N LEU A 44 163.19 -9.27 128.04
CA LEU A 44 162.75 -10.52 128.64
C LEU A 44 163.01 -11.64 127.64
N SER A 45 163.72 -12.69 128.06
CA SER A 45 163.97 -13.88 127.22
C SER A 45 162.75 -14.81 127.14
N GLY A 46 161.70 -14.54 127.94
CA GLY A 46 160.43 -15.24 127.92
C GLY A 46 159.25 -14.27 127.84
N GLY A 47 158.04 -14.83 127.84
CA GLY A 47 156.81 -14.04 127.82
C GLY A 47 156.64 -13.19 129.08
N LEU A 48 156.05 -12.01 128.91
CA LEU A 48 155.58 -11.19 130.03
C LEU A 48 154.17 -11.65 130.42
N SER A 49 154.04 -12.38 131.52
CA SER A 49 152.73 -12.52 132.17
C SER A 49 152.45 -11.27 132.98
N MET A 50 151.32 -10.63 132.72
CA MET A 50 150.80 -9.55 133.58
C MET A 50 149.77 -10.09 134.59
N ASP A 51 149.54 -11.41 134.64
CA ASP A 51 148.51 -12.05 135.45
C ASP A 51 147.12 -11.41 135.28
N GLY A 52 146.76 -11.15 134.01
CA GLY A 52 145.48 -10.53 133.66
C GLY A 52 145.39 -9.03 133.92
N ASN A 53 146.45 -8.41 134.45
CA ASN A 53 146.47 -6.96 134.61
C ASN A 53 146.57 -6.24 133.25
N ARG A 54 146.04 -5.02 133.24
CA ARG A 54 146.10 -4.15 132.07
C ARG A 54 147.52 -3.66 131.86
N ILE A 55 147.95 -3.68 130.60
CA ILE A 55 149.13 -2.92 130.16
C ILE A 55 148.62 -1.52 129.81
N THR A 56 149.03 -0.53 130.60
CA THR A 56 148.63 0.87 130.39
C THR A 56 149.75 1.65 129.73
N ASN A 57 149.40 2.79 129.12
CA ASN A 57 150.33 3.67 128.40
C ASN A 57 150.99 3.02 127.16
N VAL A 58 150.26 2.11 126.49
CA VAL A 58 150.66 1.59 125.17
C VAL A 58 150.27 2.62 124.11
N ALA A 59 151.27 3.23 123.47
CA ALA A 59 151.05 4.09 122.32
C ALA A 59 150.49 3.28 121.14
N ALA A 60 149.89 3.97 120.15
CA ALA A 60 149.46 3.30 118.94
C ALA A 60 150.65 2.62 118.26
N GLY A 61 150.48 1.36 117.87
CA GLY A 61 151.49 0.62 117.14
C GLY A 61 151.71 1.22 115.76
N ILE A 62 152.97 1.40 115.38
CA ILE A 62 153.38 1.95 114.09
C ILE A 62 153.86 0.81 113.19
N ASP A 63 154.70 -0.07 113.75
CA ASP A 63 155.24 -1.21 113.03
C ASP A 63 154.38 -2.46 113.24
N GLY A 64 154.47 -3.43 112.32
CA GLY A 64 153.64 -4.63 112.35
C GLY A 64 153.83 -5.55 113.56
N THR A 65 154.88 -5.33 114.36
CA THR A 65 155.18 -6.07 115.60
C THR A 65 154.81 -5.33 116.87
N ASP A 66 154.38 -4.07 116.75
CA ASP A 66 153.96 -3.29 117.90
C ASP A 66 152.65 -3.82 118.45
N ALA A 67 152.48 -3.73 119.76
CA ALA A 67 151.18 -3.95 120.36
C ALA A 67 150.23 -2.82 119.92
N VAL A 68 149.05 -3.19 119.42
CA VAL A 68 148.00 -2.22 119.10
C VAL A 68 147.21 -1.86 120.34
N ASN A 69 146.80 -0.60 120.44
CA ASN A 69 145.88 -0.16 121.48
C ASN A 69 144.41 -0.29 121.02
N VAL A 70 143.48 -0.08 121.94
CA VAL A 70 142.03 -0.25 121.68
C VAL A 70 141.51 0.75 120.64
N ASP A 71 142.08 1.95 120.53
CA ASP A 71 141.63 2.95 119.56
C ASP A 71 141.86 2.48 118.12
N GLN A 72 142.99 1.83 117.83
CA GLN A 72 143.27 1.27 116.51
C GLN A 72 142.28 0.16 116.12
N LEU A 73 141.90 -0.70 117.07
CA LEU A 73 140.90 -1.74 116.84
C LEU A 73 139.49 -1.17 116.62
N THR A 74 139.16 -0.07 117.31
CA THR A 74 137.85 0.60 117.20
C THR A 74 137.63 1.18 115.79
N ASN A 75 138.65 1.81 115.21
CA ASN A 75 138.57 2.35 113.84
C ASN A 75 138.24 1.27 112.78
N VAL A 76 138.80 0.07 112.92
CA VAL A 76 138.50 -1.05 112.01
C VAL A 76 137.05 -1.51 112.18
N SER A 77 136.57 -1.56 113.42
CA SER A 77 135.19 -1.93 113.75
C SER A 77 134.18 -0.94 113.14
N ASP A 78 134.44 0.36 113.17
CA ASP A 78 133.52 1.38 112.66
C ASP A 78 133.31 1.25 111.14
N VAL A 79 134.38 1.01 110.37
CA VAL A 79 134.29 0.80 108.92
C VAL A 79 133.54 -0.49 108.60
N ALA A 80 133.86 -1.58 109.31
CA ALA A 80 133.22 -2.88 109.08
C ALA A 80 131.71 -2.83 109.37
N ASN A 81 131.26 -2.01 110.32
CA ASN A 81 129.86 -1.92 110.74
C ASN A 81 129.03 -0.86 109.98
N ALA A 82 129.61 -0.10 109.04
CA ALA A 82 128.92 1.02 108.39
C ALA A 82 127.81 0.59 107.40
N GLY A 83 127.95 -0.54 106.69
CA GLY A 83 126.98 -0.97 105.66
C GLY A 83 126.98 -0.10 104.38
N TRP A 84 125.91 -0.18 103.57
CA TRP A 84 125.68 0.64 102.36
C TRP A 84 124.18 0.92 102.13
N ASN A 85 123.81 2.02 101.45
CA ASN A 85 122.39 2.40 101.25
C ASN A 85 121.79 1.93 99.92
N VAL A 86 120.53 1.45 99.92
CA VAL A 86 119.70 1.14 98.74
C VAL A 86 118.56 2.15 98.54
N GLN A 87 118.26 2.52 97.30
CA GLN A 87 117.23 3.51 96.90
C GLN A 87 116.69 3.17 95.50
N THR A 88 115.39 3.33 95.25
CA THR A 88 114.76 3.12 93.93
C THR A 88 113.90 4.31 93.50
N ASN A 89 114.01 4.74 92.24
CA ASN A 89 113.20 5.82 91.64
C ASN A 89 113.13 7.13 92.47
N GLY A 90 114.20 7.45 93.20
CA GLY A 90 114.27 8.68 94.02
C GLY A 90 113.54 8.61 95.37
N ASP A 91 113.18 7.42 95.86
CA ASP A 91 112.60 7.22 97.20
C ASP A 91 113.59 7.48 98.34
N THR A 92 113.25 7.18 99.59
CA THR A 92 114.16 7.41 100.73
C THR A 92 115.20 6.27 100.81
N ALA A 93 116.48 6.62 100.80
CA ALA A 93 117.57 5.65 100.92
C ALA A 93 117.53 4.90 102.27
N THR A 94 117.70 3.58 102.24
CA THR A 94 117.70 2.68 103.41
C THR A 94 119.04 1.97 103.55
N ASN A 95 119.64 1.95 104.74
CA ASN A 95 120.92 1.26 104.97
C ASN A 95 120.75 -0.26 105.02
N VAL A 96 121.65 -0.97 104.34
CA VAL A 96 121.83 -2.40 104.35
C VAL A 96 123.02 -2.68 105.26
N ALA A 97 122.74 -3.18 106.47
CA ALA A 97 123.79 -3.48 107.43
C ALA A 97 124.56 -4.75 107.00
N PRO A 98 125.79 -4.95 107.50
CA PRO A 98 126.52 -6.20 107.26
C PRO A 98 125.69 -7.43 107.67
N GLY A 99 125.42 -8.31 106.71
CA GLY A 99 124.60 -9.52 106.90
C GLY A 99 123.17 -9.43 106.38
N ASP A 100 122.68 -8.24 106.02
CA ASP A 100 121.33 -8.06 105.46
C ASP A 100 121.21 -8.50 103.99
N THR A 101 119.98 -8.73 103.51
CA THR A 101 119.66 -9.14 102.13
C THR A 101 118.68 -8.19 101.45
N VAL A 102 118.87 -7.94 100.15
CA VAL A 102 117.93 -7.21 99.28
C VAL A 102 117.33 -8.18 98.24
N GLN A 103 116.01 -8.10 98.00
CA GLN A 103 115.30 -8.92 97.01
C GLN A 103 114.74 -8.08 95.84
N MET A 104 114.69 -8.67 94.64
CA MET A 104 114.02 -8.13 93.44
C MET A 104 112.88 -9.07 93.03
N ILE A 105 111.68 -8.56 92.73
CA ILE A 105 110.44 -9.32 92.57
C ILE A 105 109.76 -8.99 91.23
N ASP A 106 109.19 -10.01 90.57
CA ASP A 106 108.47 -9.90 89.29
C ASP A 106 107.18 -9.05 89.38
N GLY A 107 106.79 -8.42 88.25
CA GLY A 107 105.51 -7.71 88.09
C GLY A 107 104.66 -8.29 86.95
N GLN A 108 103.39 -7.87 86.80
CA GLN A 108 102.41 -8.47 85.86
C GLN A 108 102.92 -8.63 84.41
N ASN A 109 103.64 -7.62 83.90
CA ASN A 109 104.15 -7.61 82.52
C ASN A 109 105.69 -7.63 82.45
N ILE A 110 106.38 -7.79 83.59
CA ILE A 110 107.85 -7.73 83.69
C ILE A 110 108.36 -8.95 84.44
N ALA A 111 109.21 -9.74 83.78
CA ALA A 111 109.90 -10.90 84.36
C ALA A 111 111.34 -10.54 84.76
N ILE A 112 111.75 -10.93 85.98
CA ILE A 112 113.09 -10.76 86.53
C ILE A 112 113.71 -12.13 86.77
N THR A 113 114.87 -12.38 86.18
CA THR A 113 115.60 -13.66 86.33
C THR A 113 117.04 -13.41 86.78
N ARG A 114 117.63 -14.36 87.52
CA ARG A 114 119.02 -14.30 88.00
C ARG A 114 119.84 -15.51 87.55
N ASN A 115 121.03 -15.26 87.03
CA ASN A 115 122.04 -16.30 86.79
C ASN A 115 123.38 -15.90 87.41
N GLY A 116 123.75 -16.52 88.54
CA GLY A 116 124.94 -16.11 89.29
C GLY A 116 124.82 -14.68 89.81
N THR A 117 125.66 -13.78 89.29
CA THR A 117 125.68 -12.34 89.59
C THR A 117 124.88 -11.49 88.61
N ASP A 118 124.40 -12.05 87.50
CA ASP A 118 123.66 -11.30 86.48
C ASP A 118 122.16 -11.33 86.78
N ILE A 119 121.51 -10.16 86.66
CA ILE A 119 120.05 -9.98 86.75
C ILE A 119 119.54 -9.53 85.38
N THR A 120 118.55 -10.21 84.82
CA THR A 120 117.86 -9.82 83.57
C THR A 120 116.44 -9.39 83.88
N VAL A 121 116.05 -8.23 83.33
CA VAL A 121 114.68 -7.69 83.39
C VAL A 121 114.13 -7.64 81.97
N ALA A 122 113.02 -8.35 81.70
CA ALA A 122 112.40 -8.47 80.37
C ALA A 122 110.87 -8.30 80.44
N THR A 123 110.22 -8.01 79.30
CA THR A 123 108.76 -8.11 79.20
C THR A 123 108.31 -9.56 79.22
N ALA A 124 107.13 -9.83 79.77
CA ALA A 124 106.50 -11.14 79.69
C ALA A 124 106.11 -11.49 78.24
N ASP A 125 106.08 -12.78 77.89
CA ASP A 125 105.62 -13.26 76.57
C ASP A 125 104.14 -12.95 76.34
N ASP A 126 103.33 -13.17 77.38
CA ASP A 126 101.93 -12.79 77.43
C ASP A 126 101.79 -11.51 78.26
N VAL A 127 101.29 -10.46 77.62
CA VAL A 127 101.06 -9.16 78.25
C VAL A 127 99.58 -8.87 78.32
N GLU A 128 99.13 -8.36 79.46
CA GLU A 128 97.74 -7.97 79.67
C GLU A 128 97.64 -6.45 79.82
N PHE A 129 96.75 -5.85 79.01
CA PHE A 129 96.42 -4.43 79.06
C PHE A 129 94.91 -4.24 79.19
N THR A 130 94.47 -3.37 80.09
CA THR A 130 93.06 -2.97 80.16
C THR A 130 92.64 -2.09 78.98
N ASN A 131 93.55 -1.24 78.51
CA ASN A 131 93.39 -0.41 77.32
C ASN A 131 94.74 -0.26 76.61
N VAL A 132 94.71 -0.22 75.29
CA VAL A 132 95.86 0.09 74.44
C VAL A 132 95.48 1.27 73.58
N GLU A 133 96.05 2.44 73.86
CA GLU A 133 95.92 3.61 72.99
C GLU A 133 97.04 3.57 71.95
N VAL A 134 96.67 3.50 70.67
CA VAL A 134 97.60 3.55 69.55
C VAL A 134 97.43 4.90 68.85
N THR A 135 98.46 5.75 68.90
CA THR A 135 98.38 7.14 68.41
C THR A 135 98.55 7.29 66.91
N GLU A 136 99.03 6.24 66.24
CA GLU A 136 99.26 6.22 64.80
C GLU A 136 98.56 5.00 64.18
N ASN A 137 99.31 3.93 63.92
CA ASN A 137 98.81 2.74 63.25
C ASN A 137 99.01 1.50 64.12
N LEU A 138 97.96 0.69 64.23
CA LEU A 138 98.06 -0.66 64.77
C LEU A 138 98.40 -1.61 63.62
N ASN A 139 99.66 -2.01 63.53
CA ASN A 139 100.11 -3.04 62.59
C ASN A 139 100.16 -4.38 63.32
N VAL A 140 99.22 -5.29 62.99
CA VAL A 140 99.24 -6.67 63.51
C VAL A 140 99.70 -7.60 62.39
N ALA A 141 100.72 -8.41 62.67
CA ALA A 141 101.11 -9.48 61.77
C ALA A 141 100.13 -10.65 61.94
N GLY A 142 99.30 -10.90 60.93
CA GLY A 142 98.33 -12.00 60.91
C GLY A 142 96.89 -11.55 61.17
N ASP A 143 96.06 -12.51 61.57
CA ASP A 143 94.63 -12.29 61.73
C ASP A 143 94.33 -11.49 63.00
N THR A 144 93.46 -10.49 62.87
CA THR A 144 92.93 -9.75 64.00
C THR A 144 91.54 -10.30 64.34
N HIS A 145 91.37 -10.82 65.56
CA HIS A 145 90.05 -11.20 66.07
C HIS A 145 89.49 -10.10 66.97
N ILE A 146 88.31 -9.58 66.63
CA ILE A 146 87.60 -8.58 67.43
C ILE A 146 86.28 -9.20 67.90
N GLY A 147 86.18 -9.54 69.18
CA GLY A 147 85.03 -10.23 69.76
C GLY A 147 83.76 -9.38 69.95
N GLY A 148 83.72 -8.15 69.40
CA GLY A 148 82.63 -7.19 69.58
C GLY A 148 82.40 -6.30 68.36
N SER A 149 81.53 -5.29 68.51
CA SER A 149 81.24 -4.34 67.44
C SER A 149 82.47 -3.50 67.10
N THR A 150 82.73 -3.37 65.80
CA THR A 150 83.75 -2.47 65.28
C THR A 150 83.06 -1.24 64.69
N THR A 151 83.46 -0.05 65.13
CA THR A 151 83.04 1.22 64.54
C THR A 151 84.19 1.77 63.70
N ILE A 152 83.94 1.99 62.41
CA ILE A 152 84.87 2.68 61.51
C ILE A 152 84.27 4.05 61.24
N ASN A 153 84.94 5.11 61.69
CA ASN A 153 84.42 6.47 61.61
C ASN A 153 84.46 7.08 60.20
N GLU A 154 85.14 6.41 59.26
CA GLU A 154 85.24 6.83 57.86
C GLU A 154 84.96 5.63 56.93
N ASN A 155 85.79 5.45 55.89
CA ASN A 155 85.60 4.41 54.91
C ASN A 155 86.28 3.10 55.35
N LEU A 156 85.59 1.99 55.14
CA LEU A 156 86.18 0.67 55.15
C LEU A 156 86.78 0.39 53.76
N THR A 157 88.09 0.21 53.69
CA THR A 157 88.75 -0.33 52.50
C THR A 157 89.15 -1.77 52.78
N VAL A 158 88.63 -2.71 52.00
CA VAL A 158 89.01 -4.12 52.02
C VAL A 158 89.61 -4.50 50.67
N ALA A 159 90.65 -5.33 50.67
CA ALA A 159 91.25 -5.87 49.44
C ALA A 159 90.55 -7.16 48.96
N GLY A 160 89.60 -7.67 49.74
CA GLY A 160 88.90 -8.94 49.54
C GLY A 160 87.39 -8.77 49.62
N GLU A 161 86.68 -9.90 49.53
CA GLU A 161 85.23 -9.94 49.67
C GLU A 161 84.81 -9.50 51.08
N THR A 162 83.85 -8.59 51.16
CA THR A 162 83.17 -8.26 52.42
C THR A 162 81.80 -8.91 52.41
N ARG A 163 81.59 -9.83 53.36
CA ARG A 163 80.29 -10.46 53.61
C ARG A 163 79.64 -9.79 54.81
N LEU A 164 78.47 -9.20 54.63
CA LEU A 164 77.64 -8.67 55.73
C LEU A 164 76.42 -9.60 55.91
N GLY A 165 76.68 -10.80 56.42
CA GLY A 165 75.71 -11.89 56.47
C GLY A 165 75.81 -12.83 55.25
N ASP A 166 74.79 -13.68 55.08
CA ASP A 166 74.83 -14.75 54.08
C ASP A 166 74.53 -14.27 52.66
N ASN A 167 73.52 -13.42 52.52
CA ASN A 167 72.92 -13.04 51.23
C ASN A 167 73.37 -11.66 50.72
N PHE A 168 74.23 -10.96 51.47
CA PHE A 168 74.77 -9.66 51.07
C PHE A 168 76.29 -9.71 51.09
N PHE A 169 76.87 -9.60 49.91
CA PHE A 169 78.31 -9.52 49.76
C PHE A 169 78.69 -8.49 48.70
N VAL A 170 79.81 -7.84 48.98
CA VAL A 170 80.50 -6.93 48.06
C VAL A 170 81.78 -7.62 47.63
N ASN A 171 81.93 -7.84 46.33
CA ASN A 171 83.08 -8.52 45.78
C ASN A 171 84.18 -7.55 45.33
N ASN A 172 85.32 -8.10 44.93
CA ASN A 172 86.51 -7.34 44.52
C ASN A 172 86.33 -6.54 43.22
N GLU A 173 85.24 -6.74 42.49
CA GLU A 173 84.91 -6.00 41.26
C GLU A 173 84.03 -4.77 41.54
N GLY A 174 83.66 -4.53 42.80
CA GLY A 174 82.77 -3.44 43.20
C GLY A 174 81.28 -3.76 42.98
N ASN A 175 80.95 -5.00 42.63
CA ASN A 175 79.57 -5.44 42.48
C ASN A 175 78.96 -5.72 43.85
N VAL A 176 77.75 -5.19 44.05
CA VAL A 176 76.90 -5.47 45.22
C VAL A 176 75.89 -6.52 44.80
N THR A 177 75.92 -7.69 45.44
CA THR A 177 75.01 -8.79 45.13
C THR A 177 74.08 -9.06 46.30
N TYR A 178 72.80 -9.25 45.97
CA TYR A 178 71.79 -9.81 46.87
C TYR A 178 71.13 -11.02 46.18
N ASP A 179 71.23 -12.20 46.79
CA ASP A 179 70.75 -13.48 46.22
C ASP A 179 69.56 -14.09 47.00
N GLY A 180 69.03 -13.35 47.98
CA GLY A 180 67.82 -13.73 48.73
C GLY A 180 66.52 -13.48 47.96
N ALA A 181 65.41 -14.05 48.45
CA ALA A 181 64.09 -13.80 47.90
C ALA A 181 63.65 -12.33 48.06
N ILE A 182 63.05 -11.75 47.02
CA ILE A 182 62.50 -10.38 47.04
C ILE A 182 61.03 -10.41 47.46
N THR A 183 60.76 -10.29 48.77
CA THR A 183 59.40 -10.37 49.34
C THR A 183 58.88 -9.02 49.85
N GLU A 184 59.76 -8.03 50.01
CA GLU A 184 59.45 -6.70 50.55
C GLU A 184 59.98 -5.61 49.61
N GLY A 185 59.36 -4.42 49.64
CA GLY A 185 59.67 -3.32 48.71
C GLY A 185 60.96 -2.54 48.97
N ASN A 186 61.73 -2.89 50.00
CA ASN A 186 62.98 -2.23 50.42
C ASN A 186 64.25 -3.06 50.14
N HIS A 187 64.12 -4.22 49.50
CA HIS A 187 65.27 -5.03 49.12
C HIS A 187 66.07 -4.34 48.00
N ILE A 188 67.39 -4.50 48.04
CA ILE A 188 68.27 -4.09 46.94
C ILE A 188 68.08 -5.10 45.81
N VAL A 189 67.65 -4.64 44.63
CA VAL A 189 67.51 -5.47 43.42
C VAL A 189 68.59 -5.10 42.40
N ASN A 190 69.02 -6.08 41.60
CA ASN A 190 69.94 -5.85 40.50
C ASN A 190 69.17 -5.55 39.20
N LYS A 191 69.91 -5.10 38.18
CA LYS A 191 69.34 -4.78 36.86
C LYS A 191 68.71 -6.00 36.19
N GLU A 192 69.32 -7.17 36.31
CA GLU A 192 68.86 -8.42 35.70
C GLU A 192 67.43 -8.79 36.15
N TYR A 193 67.13 -8.63 37.44
CA TYR A 193 65.79 -8.89 37.98
C TYR A 193 64.71 -7.95 37.39
N VAL A 194 65.02 -6.66 37.27
CA VAL A 194 64.09 -5.65 36.72
C VAL A 194 63.87 -5.86 35.22
N ASP A 195 64.95 -6.06 34.48
CA ASP A 195 64.89 -6.28 33.03
C ASP A 195 64.13 -7.56 32.68
N GLY A 196 64.35 -8.66 33.43
CA GLY A 196 63.63 -9.92 33.20
C GLY A 196 62.12 -9.79 33.40
N GLY A 197 61.68 -9.28 34.56
CA GLY A 197 60.25 -9.22 34.89
C GLY A 197 59.43 -8.27 34.02
N ILE A 198 59.98 -7.09 33.67
CA ILE A 198 59.29 -6.13 32.78
C ILE A 198 59.42 -6.55 31.31
N GLY A 199 60.57 -7.09 30.91
CA GLY A 199 60.81 -7.57 29.56
C GLY A 199 59.83 -8.68 29.16
N ASP A 200 59.67 -9.71 30.00
CA ASP A 200 58.77 -10.83 29.72
C ASP A 200 57.32 -10.38 29.50
N LEU A 201 56.83 -9.40 30.28
CA LEU A 201 55.48 -8.87 30.13
C LEU A 201 55.33 -7.98 28.88
N ALA A 202 56.33 -7.17 28.57
CA ALA A 202 56.33 -6.33 27.36
C ALA A 202 56.42 -7.17 26.07
N ASP A 203 57.13 -8.30 26.13
CA ASP A 203 57.32 -9.21 25.00
C ASP A 203 56.16 -10.20 24.81
N THR A 204 55.25 -10.31 25.77
CA THR A 204 54.03 -11.14 25.63
C THR A 204 52.93 -10.35 24.91
N PRO A 205 52.51 -10.75 23.68
CA PRO A 205 51.52 -10.01 22.91
C PRO A 205 50.08 -10.23 23.40
N ILE A 206 49.19 -9.30 23.05
CA ILE A 206 47.73 -9.43 23.15
C ILE A 206 47.20 -9.97 21.81
N THR A 207 46.52 -11.12 21.83
CA THR A 207 45.91 -11.73 20.64
C THR A 207 44.46 -11.26 20.42
N PHE A 208 44.15 -10.77 19.23
CA PHE A 208 42.80 -10.40 18.78
C PHE A 208 42.31 -11.39 17.71
N GLY A 209 41.13 -11.99 17.92
CA GLY A 209 40.49 -12.90 16.97
C GLY A 209 39.31 -12.23 16.25
N GLY A 210 39.13 -12.56 14.96
CA GLY A 210 37.95 -12.19 14.18
C GLY A 210 37.14 -13.41 13.75
N ASP A 211 36.05 -13.19 12.98
CA ASP A 211 35.22 -14.27 12.42
C ASP A 211 36.04 -15.26 11.57
N THR A 212 37.14 -14.79 10.97
CA THR A 212 38.19 -15.63 10.39
C THR A 212 39.58 -15.07 10.72
N GLY A 213 40.46 -15.88 11.31
CA GLY A 213 41.86 -15.51 11.60
C GLY A 213 42.09 -14.80 12.95
N SER A 214 43.37 -14.53 13.25
CA SER A 214 43.81 -13.80 14.46
C SER A 214 45.10 -13.02 14.20
N THR A 215 45.35 -12.01 15.04
CA THR A 215 46.61 -11.25 15.04
C THR A 215 47.06 -10.92 16.46
N ASP A 216 48.36 -10.88 16.66
CA ASP A 216 49.00 -10.49 17.91
C ASP A 216 49.45 -9.03 17.84
N ARG A 217 49.42 -8.31 18.98
CA ARG A 217 49.94 -6.93 19.13
C ARG A 217 50.68 -6.75 20.44
N GLN A 218 51.82 -6.06 20.41
CA GLN A 218 52.54 -5.69 21.63
C GLN A 218 51.91 -4.46 22.31
N LEU A 219 52.24 -4.26 23.59
CA LEU A 219 51.80 -3.08 24.35
C LEU A 219 52.29 -1.80 23.65
N GLY A 220 51.34 -0.92 23.29
CA GLY A 220 51.60 0.35 22.60
C GLY A 220 51.42 0.32 21.08
N GLU A 221 51.14 -0.83 20.47
CA GLU A 221 50.85 -0.91 19.03
C GLU A 221 49.39 -0.60 18.68
N ARG A 222 49.16 0.10 17.56
CA ARG A 222 47.81 0.47 17.07
C ARG A 222 47.18 -0.66 16.22
N LEU A 223 45.99 -1.14 16.60
CA LEU A 223 45.14 -2.03 15.79
C LEU A 223 44.03 -1.24 15.10
N ASP A 224 43.95 -1.34 13.77
CA ASP A 224 42.87 -0.74 12.99
C ASP A 224 41.76 -1.76 12.75
N ILE A 225 40.51 -1.36 13.02
CA ILE A 225 39.31 -2.16 12.76
C ILE A 225 38.60 -1.50 11.59
N VAL A 226 38.51 -2.23 10.48
CA VAL A 226 37.92 -1.75 9.22
C VAL A 226 36.84 -2.71 8.76
N THR A 227 35.79 -2.19 8.14
CA THR A 227 34.73 -2.99 7.53
C THR A 227 35.03 -3.21 6.04
N SER A 228 34.81 -4.43 5.55
CA SER A 228 34.95 -4.75 4.11
C SER A 228 33.63 -4.62 3.34
N ASN A 229 32.53 -4.44 4.06
CA ASN A 229 31.18 -4.32 3.51
C ASN A 229 30.64 -2.92 3.84
N ALA A 230 30.13 -2.20 2.84
CA ALA A 230 29.57 -0.86 2.99
C ALA A 230 28.32 -0.81 3.88
N ASN A 231 27.66 -1.94 4.11
CA ASN A 231 26.53 -2.07 5.02
C ASN A 231 26.94 -2.12 6.51
N LEU A 232 28.24 -2.09 6.83
CA LEU A 232 28.76 -2.07 8.19
C LEU A 232 29.68 -0.87 8.41
N SER A 233 29.58 -0.23 9.58
CA SER A 233 30.48 0.84 10.02
C SER A 233 31.07 0.55 11.40
N THR A 234 32.25 1.14 11.66
CA THR A 234 32.96 1.07 12.93
C THR A 234 33.34 2.49 13.38
N GLU A 235 33.03 2.85 14.62
CA GLU A 235 33.34 4.16 15.21
C GLU A 235 33.77 4.00 16.66
N VAL A 236 34.75 4.79 17.11
CA VAL A 236 35.04 4.94 18.54
C VAL A 236 34.38 6.24 19.01
N THR A 237 33.45 6.14 19.94
CA THR A 237 32.71 7.30 20.47
C THR A 237 33.57 8.13 21.44
N ASP A 238 33.11 9.32 21.79
CA ASP A 238 33.75 10.19 22.79
C ASP A 238 33.90 9.53 24.18
N ASP A 239 33.07 8.52 24.48
CA ASP A 239 33.11 7.71 25.70
C ASP A 239 34.04 6.49 25.58
N GLU A 240 35.00 6.52 24.64
CA GLU A 240 36.00 5.47 24.41
C GLU A 240 35.41 4.08 24.08
N THR A 241 34.18 4.03 23.53
CA THR A 241 33.50 2.78 23.16
C THR A 241 33.60 2.50 21.67
N LEU A 242 34.07 1.31 21.29
CA LEU A 242 34.02 0.84 19.91
C LEU A 242 32.60 0.35 19.56
N VAL A 243 31.94 1.03 18.62
CA VAL A 243 30.63 0.67 18.06
C VAL A 243 30.81 0.01 16.70
N ILE A 244 30.06 -1.05 16.46
CA ILE A 244 29.90 -1.70 15.16
C ILE A 244 28.40 -1.70 14.84
N ALA A 245 28.01 -1.08 13.72
CA ALA A 245 26.60 -0.89 13.35
C ALA A 245 26.32 -1.28 11.90
N MET A 246 25.06 -1.58 11.60
CA MET A 246 24.56 -1.77 10.23
C MET A 246 23.99 -0.47 9.68
N SER A 247 24.12 -0.26 8.37
CA SER A 247 23.49 0.85 7.66
C SER A 247 21.97 0.66 7.56
N ASP A 248 21.21 1.76 7.60
CA ASP A 248 19.75 1.75 7.42
C ASP A 248 19.35 1.29 6.02
N ASP A 249 20.07 1.77 5.00
CA ASP A 249 19.94 1.33 3.60
C ASP A 249 20.95 0.22 3.32
N LEU A 250 20.45 -0.95 2.93
CA LEU A 250 21.29 -2.11 2.60
C LEU A 250 21.50 -2.24 1.10
N ASP A 251 22.75 -2.19 0.66
CA ASP A 251 23.14 -2.56 -0.70
C ASP A 251 23.44 -4.06 -0.76
N VAL A 252 22.50 -4.84 -1.29
CA VAL A 252 22.60 -6.30 -1.39
C VAL A 252 22.13 -6.79 -2.76
N ASN A 253 22.84 -7.78 -3.32
CA ASN A 253 22.46 -8.37 -4.62
C ASN A 253 21.18 -9.22 -4.56
N SER A 254 20.91 -9.83 -3.41
CA SER A 254 19.75 -10.71 -3.23
C SER A 254 19.39 -10.85 -1.76
N VAL A 255 18.09 -10.92 -1.47
CA VAL A 255 17.55 -11.31 -0.17
C VAL A 255 16.86 -12.67 -0.33
N THR A 256 17.31 -13.67 0.42
CA THR A 256 16.60 -14.95 0.54
C THR A 256 15.89 -14.97 1.89
N ALA A 257 14.57 -14.95 1.88
CA ALA A 257 13.74 -15.00 3.09
C ALA A 257 12.63 -16.04 2.90
N ASN A 258 12.27 -16.77 3.95
CA ASN A 258 11.10 -17.66 3.92
C ASN A 258 9.81 -16.86 3.76
N THR A 259 9.71 -15.78 4.51
CA THR A 259 8.63 -14.79 4.44
C THR A 259 9.28 -13.41 4.44
N LEU A 260 8.86 -12.55 3.51
CA LEU A 260 9.19 -11.13 3.50
C LEU A 260 7.93 -10.36 3.87
N ASP A 261 7.92 -9.77 5.05
CA ASP A 261 6.86 -8.85 5.48
C ASP A 261 7.32 -7.40 5.22
N VAL A 262 6.48 -6.61 4.55
CA VAL A 262 6.76 -5.20 4.24
C VAL A 262 5.65 -4.38 4.87
N ALA A 263 5.98 -3.63 5.93
CA ALA A 263 5.00 -2.91 6.74
C ALA A 263 4.25 -1.78 5.99
N ASN A 264 4.77 -1.33 4.84
CA ASN A 264 4.19 -0.25 4.03
C ASN A 264 4.13 -0.67 2.55
N ASN A 265 4.73 0.13 1.67
CA ASN A 265 4.75 -0.10 0.23
C ASN A 265 6.11 -0.66 -0.19
N ALA A 266 6.10 -1.64 -1.09
CA ALA A 266 7.29 -2.10 -1.80
C ALA A 266 7.27 -1.59 -3.24
N THR A 267 8.38 -1.03 -3.71
CA THR A 267 8.60 -0.76 -5.14
C THR A 267 9.53 -1.83 -5.70
N ILE A 268 9.10 -2.52 -6.74
CA ILE A 268 9.92 -3.51 -7.45
C ILE A 268 10.32 -2.89 -8.78
N GLY A 269 11.62 -2.60 -8.95
CA GLY A 269 12.15 -1.95 -10.16
C GLY A 269 12.17 -2.83 -11.43
N GLY A 270 11.61 -4.03 -11.36
CA GLY A 270 11.61 -5.02 -12.44
C GLY A 270 10.34 -5.87 -12.45
N ALA A 271 10.40 -7.03 -13.11
CA ALA A 271 9.27 -7.95 -13.15
C ALA A 271 9.07 -8.64 -11.79
N LEU A 272 7.83 -8.60 -11.27
CA LEU A 272 7.40 -9.45 -10.18
C LEU A 272 6.92 -10.79 -10.75
N ASN A 273 7.65 -11.86 -10.46
CA ASN A 273 7.24 -13.22 -10.80
C ASN A 273 6.60 -13.89 -9.58
N VAL A 274 5.31 -14.25 -9.67
CA VAL A 274 4.57 -14.96 -8.62
C VAL A 274 4.22 -16.35 -9.14
N THR A 275 4.73 -17.39 -8.47
CA THR A 275 4.47 -18.79 -8.84
C THR A 275 3.17 -19.35 -8.25
N GLY A 276 2.58 -18.64 -7.29
CA GLY A 276 1.33 -19.00 -6.61
C GLY A 276 0.20 -18.00 -6.85
N GLN A 277 -0.78 -17.99 -5.94
CA GLN A 277 -1.88 -17.03 -5.96
C GLN A 277 -1.48 -15.72 -5.27
N THR A 278 -1.84 -14.60 -5.87
CA THR A 278 -1.71 -13.27 -5.25
C THR A 278 -3.07 -12.82 -4.70
N THR A 279 -3.11 -12.38 -3.45
CA THR A 279 -4.27 -11.72 -2.86
C THR A 279 -3.98 -10.22 -2.74
N LEU A 280 -4.81 -9.38 -3.36
CA LEU A 280 -4.70 -7.92 -3.32
C LEU A 280 -5.91 -7.34 -2.57
N SER A 281 -5.72 -6.85 -1.34
CA SER A 281 -6.80 -6.28 -0.52
C SER A 281 -7.23 -4.88 -0.95
N GLY A 282 -6.35 -4.13 -1.62
CA GLY A 282 -6.60 -2.77 -2.12
C GLY A 282 -6.97 -2.67 -3.60
N GLY A 283 -7.15 -3.79 -4.29
CA GLY A 283 -7.31 -3.84 -5.75
C GLY A 283 -6.00 -3.76 -6.53
N LEU A 284 -6.10 -3.65 -7.86
CA LEU A 284 -4.97 -3.59 -8.79
C LEU A 284 -5.10 -2.35 -9.69
N SER A 285 -4.16 -1.42 -9.58
CA SER A 285 -3.94 -0.39 -10.62
C SER A 285 -2.93 -0.92 -11.63
N MET A 286 -3.26 -0.87 -12.91
CA MET A 286 -2.30 -1.14 -14.00
C MET A 286 -1.71 0.14 -14.60
N ASP A 287 -2.03 1.31 -14.03
CA ASP A 287 -1.64 2.64 -14.53
C ASP A 287 -1.95 2.82 -16.04
N GLY A 288 -3.11 2.32 -16.46
CA GLY A 288 -3.58 2.37 -17.84
C GLY A 288 -2.99 1.31 -18.78
N ASN A 289 -2.12 0.43 -18.28
CA ASN A 289 -1.56 -0.66 -19.09
C ASN A 289 -2.57 -1.80 -19.33
N ARG A 290 -2.35 -2.54 -20.43
CA ARG A 290 -3.16 -3.71 -20.80
C ARG A 290 -2.85 -4.90 -19.91
N ILE A 291 -3.90 -5.63 -19.50
CA ILE A 291 -3.79 -6.98 -18.95
C ILE A 291 -3.83 -7.94 -20.14
N THR A 292 -2.83 -8.81 -20.27
CA THR A 292 -2.70 -9.76 -21.39
C THR A 292 -2.78 -11.19 -20.87
N ASN A 293 -3.04 -12.15 -21.78
CA ASN A 293 -3.19 -13.57 -21.45
C ASN A 293 -4.33 -13.88 -20.45
N VAL A 294 -5.40 -13.08 -20.48
CA VAL A 294 -6.64 -13.34 -19.75
C VAL A 294 -7.45 -14.37 -20.53
N ALA A 295 -7.60 -15.58 -19.98
CA ALA A 295 -8.49 -16.60 -20.51
C ALA A 295 -9.95 -16.12 -20.42
N ALA A 296 -10.86 -16.76 -21.18
CA ALA A 296 -12.28 -16.46 -21.05
C ALA A 296 -12.76 -16.80 -19.63
N GLY A 297 -13.46 -15.87 -18.98
CA GLY A 297 -14.02 -16.11 -17.65
C GLY A 297 -15.05 -17.22 -17.66
N ILE A 298 -15.02 -18.07 -16.63
CA ILE A 298 -15.94 -19.20 -16.43
C ILE A 298 -16.89 -18.88 -15.27
N ASP A 299 -16.37 -18.40 -14.15
CA ASP A 299 -17.14 -18.04 -12.97
C ASP A 299 -17.53 -16.55 -12.99
N GLY A 300 -18.59 -16.20 -12.26
CA GLY A 300 -19.11 -14.82 -12.21
C GLY A 300 -18.15 -13.77 -11.62
N THR A 301 -17.02 -14.20 -11.04
CA THR A 301 -15.98 -13.33 -10.46
C THR A 301 -14.72 -13.25 -11.34
N ASP A 302 -14.67 -13.98 -12.44
CA ASP A 302 -13.53 -13.95 -13.35
C ASP A 302 -13.52 -12.65 -14.17
N ALA A 303 -12.32 -12.21 -14.55
CA ALA A 303 -12.19 -11.15 -15.54
C ALA A 303 -12.61 -11.65 -16.93
N VAL A 304 -13.38 -10.84 -17.67
CA VAL A 304 -13.74 -11.13 -19.07
C VAL A 304 -12.68 -10.58 -20.01
N ASN A 305 -12.42 -11.29 -21.11
CA ASN A 305 -11.53 -10.81 -22.17
C ASN A 305 -12.31 -10.10 -23.29
N VAL A 306 -11.58 -9.50 -24.23
CA VAL A 306 -12.19 -8.68 -25.31
C VAL A 306 -13.09 -9.52 -26.24
N ASP A 307 -12.75 -10.79 -26.49
CA ASP A 307 -13.54 -11.66 -27.36
C ASP A 307 -14.95 -11.91 -26.79
N GLN A 308 -15.06 -12.09 -25.46
CA GLN A 308 -16.36 -12.21 -24.78
C GLN A 308 -17.20 -10.94 -24.93
N LEU A 309 -16.57 -9.76 -24.84
CA LEU A 309 -17.26 -8.47 -25.02
C LEU A 309 -17.69 -8.25 -26.47
N THR A 310 -16.86 -8.62 -27.44
CA THR A 310 -17.18 -8.54 -28.87
C THR A 310 -18.39 -9.40 -29.22
N ASN A 311 -18.47 -10.63 -28.71
CA ASN A 311 -19.64 -11.49 -28.94
C ASN A 311 -20.96 -10.85 -28.47
N VAL A 312 -20.94 -10.17 -27.32
CA VAL A 312 -22.12 -9.43 -26.82
C VAL A 312 -22.41 -8.23 -27.73
N SER A 313 -21.38 -7.53 -28.18
CA SER A 313 -21.52 -6.38 -29.07
C SER A 313 -22.15 -6.76 -30.41
N ASP A 314 -21.75 -7.88 -31.01
CA ASP A 314 -22.28 -8.34 -32.29
C ASP A 314 -23.77 -8.68 -32.20
N VAL A 315 -24.18 -9.40 -31.15
CA VAL A 315 -25.61 -9.72 -30.93
C VAL A 315 -26.42 -8.45 -30.67
N ALA A 316 -25.90 -7.55 -29.83
CA ALA A 316 -26.59 -6.29 -29.54
C ALA A 316 -26.74 -5.42 -30.79
N ASN A 317 -25.76 -5.40 -31.68
CA ASN A 317 -25.75 -4.58 -32.89
C ASN A 317 -26.50 -5.19 -34.09
N ALA A 318 -26.92 -6.46 -34.03
CA ALA A 318 -27.55 -7.14 -35.16
C ALA A 318 -28.92 -6.55 -35.56
N GLY A 319 -29.72 -6.05 -34.61
CA GLY A 319 -31.08 -5.57 -34.88
C GLY A 319 -32.09 -6.69 -35.16
N TRP A 320 -33.24 -6.34 -35.74
CA TRP A 320 -34.28 -7.29 -36.17
C TRP A 320 -34.95 -6.82 -37.48
N ASN A 321 -35.47 -7.73 -38.30
CA ASN A 321 -36.06 -7.37 -39.58
C ASN A 321 -37.59 -7.17 -39.51
N VAL A 322 -38.11 -6.07 -40.08
CA VAL A 322 -39.54 -5.84 -40.34
C VAL A 322 -39.87 -6.12 -41.81
N GLN A 323 -40.99 -6.80 -42.05
CA GLN A 323 -41.48 -7.16 -43.38
C GLN A 323 -43.01 -7.13 -43.37
N THR A 324 -43.64 -6.60 -44.42
CA THR A 324 -45.10 -6.55 -44.55
C THR A 324 -45.56 -7.15 -45.86
N ASN A 325 -46.57 -8.01 -45.83
CA ASN A 325 -47.18 -8.62 -47.03
C ASN A 325 -46.17 -9.29 -48.00
N GLY A 326 -45.07 -9.84 -47.47
CA GLY A 326 -44.05 -10.54 -48.27
C GLY A 326 -43.12 -9.61 -49.06
N ASP A 327 -43.04 -8.32 -48.74
CA ASP A 327 -42.07 -7.37 -49.31
C ASP A 327 -40.61 -7.68 -48.93
N THR A 328 -39.66 -6.82 -49.29
CA THR A 328 -38.26 -7.02 -48.88
C THR A 328 -38.09 -6.65 -47.41
N ALA A 329 -37.61 -7.60 -46.62
CA ALA A 329 -37.31 -7.38 -45.20
C ALA A 329 -36.30 -6.22 -45.00
N THR A 330 -36.60 -5.32 -44.07
CA THR A 330 -35.76 -4.17 -43.71
C THR A 330 -35.26 -4.32 -42.27
N ASN A 331 -33.96 -4.18 -42.04
CA ASN A 331 -33.40 -4.26 -40.69
C ASN A 331 -33.72 -3.00 -39.88
N VAL A 332 -34.22 -3.20 -38.67
CA VAL A 332 -34.42 -2.18 -37.63
C VAL A 332 -33.21 -2.26 -36.71
N ALA A 333 -32.29 -1.32 -36.84
CA ALA A 333 -31.09 -1.29 -36.02
C ALA A 333 -31.42 -0.95 -34.56
N PRO A 334 -30.56 -1.28 -33.59
CA PRO A 334 -30.76 -0.86 -32.21
C PRO A 334 -30.89 0.67 -32.10
N GLY A 335 -31.99 1.12 -31.51
CA GLY A 335 -32.33 2.54 -31.38
C GLY A 335 -33.26 3.08 -32.46
N ASP A 336 -33.50 2.34 -33.55
CA ASP A 336 -34.47 2.72 -34.58
C ASP A 336 -35.92 2.54 -34.09
N THR A 337 -36.85 3.22 -34.76
CA THR A 337 -38.29 3.15 -34.48
C THR A 337 -39.06 2.68 -35.70
N VAL A 338 -40.06 1.83 -35.47
CA VAL A 338 -41.07 1.46 -36.48
C VAL A 338 -42.36 2.19 -36.14
N GLN A 339 -42.92 2.91 -37.10
CA GLN A 339 -44.21 3.59 -36.95
C GLN A 339 -45.32 2.82 -37.66
N MET A 340 -46.46 2.70 -37.01
CA MET A 340 -47.72 2.21 -37.61
C MET A 340 -48.68 3.39 -37.65
N ILE A 341 -49.16 3.74 -38.84
CA ILE A 341 -49.96 4.94 -39.08
C ILE A 341 -51.37 4.50 -39.45
N ASP A 342 -52.37 5.14 -38.86
CA ASP A 342 -53.77 4.95 -39.16
C ASP A 342 -54.13 5.39 -40.58
N GLY A 343 -55.10 4.71 -41.18
CA GLY A 343 -55.65 5.05 -42.50
C GLY A 343 -57.10 5.48 -42.38
N GLN A 344 -57.71 5.89 -43.49
CA GLN A 344 -59.10 6.40 -43.50
C GLN A 344 -60.11 5.43 -42.84
N ASN A 345 -59.98 4.12 -43.11
CA ASN A 345 -60.92 3.10 -42.64
C ASN A 345 -60.31 2.19 -41.55
N ILE A 346 -59.06 2.43 -41.12
CA ILE A 346 -58.33 1.59 -40.16
C ILE A 346 -57.81 2.46 -39.01
N ALA A 347 -58.28 2.18 -37.81
CA ALA A 347 -57.82 2.80 -36.57
C ALA A 347 -56.72 1.95 -35.91
N ILE A 348 -55.63 2.60 -35.48
CA ILE A 348 -54.52 1.95 -34.76
C ILE A 348 -54.38 2.61 -33.39
N THR A 349 -54.46 1.81 -32.32
CA THR A 349 -54.29 2.30 -30.94
C THR A 349 -53.23 1.49 -30.19
N ARG A 350 -52.59 2.08 -29.18
CA ARG A 350 -51.53 1.44 -28.38
C ARG A 350 -51.80 1.61 -26.89
N ASN A 351 -51.65 0.52 -26.13
CA ASN A 351 -51.63 0.54 -24.66
C ASN A 351 -50.38 -0.19 -24.17
N GLY A 352 -49.37 0.56 -23.73
CA GLY A 352 -48.07 -0.01 -23.37
C GLY A 352 -47.37 -0.66 -24.58
N THR A 353 -47.21 -1.98 -24.52
CA THR A 353 -46.63 -2.82 -25.59
C THR A 353 -47.68 -3.41 -26.53
N ASP A 354 -48.96 -3.31 -26.20
CA ASP A 354 -50.04 -3.89 -27.02
C ASP A 354 -50.50 -2.91 -28.09
N ILE A 355 -50.60 -3.37 -29.34
CA ILE A 355 -51.10 -2.62 -30.49
C ILE A 355 -52.42 -3.25 -30.94
N THR A 356 -53.48 -2.44 -31.04
CA THR A 356 -54.79 -2.87 -31.55
C THR A 356 -55.02 -2.22 -32.91
N VAL A 357 -55.35 -3.05 -33.92
CA VAL A 357 -55.75 -2.62 -35.26
C VAL A 357 -57.23 -2.94 -35.44
N ALA A 358 -58.05 -1.92 -35.70
CA ALA A 358 -59.51 -2.05 -35.85
C ALA A 358 -59.99 -1.30 -37.09
N THR A 359 -61.21 -1.60 -37.56
CA THR A 359 -61.92 -0.72 -38.50
C THR A 359 -62.31 0.57 -37.80
N ALA A 360 -62.32 1.69 -38.52
CA ALA A 360 -62.90 2.93 -38.02
C ALA A 360 -64.44 2.77 -37.83
N ASP A 361 -65.02 3.55 -36.92
CA ASP A 361 -66.47 3.55 -36.69
C ASP A 361 -67.22 4.07 -37.93
N ASP A 362 -66.69 5.13 -38.54
CA ASP A 362 -67.15 5.67 -39.82
C ASP A 362 -66.18 5.25 -40.93
N VAL A 363 -66.72 4.67 -41.98
CA VAL A 363 -65.95 4.18 -43.12
C VAL A 363 -66.42 4.86 -44.40
N GLU A 364 -65.45 5.24 -45.24
CA GLU A 364 -65.71 5.83 -46.55
C GLU A 364 -65.28 4.87 -47.65
N PHE A 365 -66.20 4.57 -48.56
CA PHE A 365 -65.95 3.73 -49.72
C PHE A 365 -66.35 4.49 -50.99
N THR A 366 -65.48 4.50 -52.00
CA THR A 366 -65.85 5.01 -53.33
C THR A 366 -66.84 4.09 -54.02
N ASN A 367 -66.70 2.77 -53.83
CA ASN A 367 -67.61 1.76 -54.32
C ASN A 367 -67.70 0.61 -53.31
N VAL A 368 -68.88 0.04 -53.19
CA VAL A 368 -69.12 -1.18 -52.41
C VAL A 368 -69.71 -2.21 -53.37
N GLU A 369 -68.95 -3.27 -53.66
CA GLU A 369 -69.47 -4.40 -54.41
C GLU A 369 -70.19 -5.36 -53.45
N VAL A 370 -71.50 -5.50 -53.63
CA VAL A 370 -72.32 -6.45 -52.88
C VAL A 370 -72.67 -7.61 -53.83
N THR A 371 -72.05 -8.77 -53.62
CA THR A 371 -72.22 -9.93 -54.52
C THR A 371 -73.54 -10.68 -54.31
N GLU A 372 -74.22 -10.42 -53.19
CA GLU A 372 -75.52 -10.99 -52.85
C GLU A 372 -76.48 -9.88 -52.40
N ASN A 373 -76.90 -9.89 -51.13
CA ASN A 373 -77.84 -8.94 -50.58
C ASN A 373 -77.13 -7.91 -49.69
N LEU A 374 -77.55 -6.64 -49.79
CA LEU A 374 -77.16 -5.59 -48.86
C LEU A 374 -78.10 -5.65 -47.65
N ASN A 375 -77.57 -6.11 -46.50
CA ASN A 375 -78.29 -6.10 -45.23
C ASN A 375 -77.83 -4.90 -44.39
N VAL A 376 -78.70 -3.90 -44.21
CA VAL A 376 -78.45 -2.77 -43.30
C VAL A 376 -79.43 -2.79 -42.14
N ALA A 377 -78.96 -2.39 -40.96
CA ALA A 377 -79.83 -2.17 -39.82
C ALA A 377 -80.45 -0.77 -39.94
N GLY A 378 -81.66 -0.67 -40.52
CA GLY A 378 -82.41 0.58 -40.59
C GLY A 378 -82.78 1.01 -42.01
N GLU A 379 -82.77 2.32 -42.26
CA GLU A 379 -83.12 2.91 -43.55
C GLU A 379 -81.90 2.98 -44.47
N THR A 380 -82.06 2.53 -45.71
CA THR A 380 -81.10 2.80 -46.79
C THR A 380 -81.56 4.02 -47.57
N ARG A 381 -80.73 5.06 -47.59
CA ARG A 381 -80.96 6.26 -48.41
C ARG A 381 -80.10 6.18 -49.66
N LEU A 382 -80.74 6.04 -50.82
CA LEU A 382 -80.09 5.90 -52.12
C LEU A 382 -80.32 7.19 -52.93
N GLY A 383 -79.87 8.31 -52.35
CA GLY A 383 -80.17 9.66 -52.80
C GLY A 383 -81.23 10.34 -51.92
N ASP A 384 -81.71 11.50 -52.38
CA ASP A 384 -82.60 12.36 -51.59
C ASP A 384 -84.06 11.91 -51.59
N ASN A 385 -84.52 11.28 -52.67
CA ASN A 385 -85.94 10.94 -52.88
C ASN A 385 -86.22 9.43 -52.92
N PHE A 386 -85.18 8.60 -52.84
CA PHE A 386 -85.30 7.14 -52.94
C PHE A 386 -84.86 6.47 -51.64
N PHE A 387 -85.83 5.86 -50.97
CA PHE A 387 -85.67 5.29 -49.63
C PHE A 387 -86.11 3.83 -49.63
N VAL A 388 -85.32 2.98 -48.97
CA VAL A 388 -85.69 1.61 -48.65
C VAL A 388 -85.66 1.47 -47.14
N ASN A 389 -86.81 1.22 -46.53
CA ASN A 389 -86.90 1.08 -45.08
C ASN A 389 -86.86 -0.40 -44.65
N ASN A 390 -86.73 -0.60 -43.34
CA ASN A 390 -86.57 -1.93 -42.76
C ASN A 390 -87.85 -2.80 -42.80
N GLU A 391 -88.98 -2.25 -43.28
CA GLU A 391 -90.23 -2.97 -43.50
C GLU A 391 -90.34 -3.51 -44.93
N GLY A 392 -89.31 -3.29 -45.77
CA GLY A 392 -89.28 -3.69 -47.18
C GLY A 392 -90.06 -2.75 -48.09
N ASN A 393 -90.53 -1.60 -47.57
CA ASN A 393 -91.20 -0.60 -48.39
C ASN A 393 -90.16 0.21 -49.17
N VAL A 394 -90.46 0.39 -50.45
CA VAL A 394 -89.69 1.21 -51.38
C VAL A 394 -90.52 2.46 -51.67
N THR A 395 -90.00 3.63 -51.31
CA THR A 395 -90.72 4.89 -51.46
C THR A 395 -89.96 5.83 -52.37
N TYR A 396 -90.69 6.46 -53.29
CA TYR A 396 -90.25 7.59 -54.09
C TYR A 396 -91.20 8.78 -53.84
N ASP A 397 -90.67 9.89 -53.32
CA ASP A 397 -91.44 11.09 -52.93
C ASP A 397 -91.17 12.31 -53.84
N GLY A 398 -90.53 12.08 -55.00
CA GLY A 398 -90.32 13.11 -56.02
C GLY A 398 -91.44 13.16 -57.06
N ASP A 399 -91.41 14.17 -57.93
CA ASP A 399 -92.35 14.30 -59.05
C ASP A 399 -92.25 13.12 -60.04
N ILE A 400 -93.39 12.66 -60.57
CA ILE A 400 -93.46 11.61 -61.60
C ILE A 400 -93.43 12.26 -62.98
N THR A 401 -92.23 12.41 -63.54
CA THR A 401 -91.99 13.06 -64.84
C THR A 401 -91.45 12.12 -65.92
N GLU A 402 -90.77 11.05 -65.52
CA GLU A 402 -90.20 10.05 -66.43
C GLU A 402 -90.92 8.70 -66.31
N GLY A 403 -91.00 7.96 -67.41
CA GLY A 403 -91.74 6.68 -67.46
C GLY A 403 -91.11 5.53 -66.66
N ASN A 404 -89.91 5.72 -66.12
CA ASN A 404 -89.19 4.77 -65.26
C ASN A 404 -89.25 5.14 -63.77
N HIS A 405 -89.89 6.26 -63.40
CA HIS A 405 -90.12 6.58 -62.01
C HIS A 405 -90.99 5.50 -61.37
N ILE A 406 -90.63 5.06 -60.17
CA ILE A 406 -91.44 4.12 -59.39
C ILE A 406 -92.67 4.90 -58.92
N THR A 407 -93.85 4.54 -59.43
CA THR A 407 -95.12 5.09 -58.95
C THR A 407 -95.66 4.24 -57.81
N ASN A 408 -96.16 4.89 -56.77
CA ASN A 408 -96.89 4.19 -55.71
C ASN A 408 -98.31 3.85 -56.19
N LYS A 409 -98.95 2.92 -55.48
CA LYS A 409 -100.31 2.45 -55.78
C LYS A 409 -101.33 3.59 -55.82
N ASP A 410 -101.21 4.54 -54.89
CA ASP A 410 -102.16 5.65 -54.75
C ASP A 410 -102.21 6.53 -56.00
N TYR A 411 -101.06 6.74 -56.67
CA TYR A 411 -101.01 7.49 -57.92
C TYR A 411 -101.85 6.84 -59.03
N VAL A 412 -101.71 5.51 -59.23
CA VAL A 412 -102.40 4.78 -60.31
C VAL A 412 -103.90 4.66 -60.05
N ASP A 413 -104.31 4.36 -58.82
CA ASP A 413 -105.72 4.17 -58.46
C ASP A 413 -106.54 5.45 -58.68
N ASN A 414 -105.96 6.62 -58.36
CA ASN A 414 -106.61 7.91 -58.55
C ASN A 414 -106.88 8.21 -60.03
N SER A 415 -105.92 7.97 -60.93
CA SER A 415 -106.08 8.27 -62.36
C SER A 415 -107.13 7.41 -63.06
N VAL A 416 -107.26 6.12 -62.71
CA VAL A 416 -108.22 5.21 -63.36
C VAL A 416 -109.66 5.50 -62.94
N THR A 417 -109.86 5.88 -61.67
CA THR A 417 -111.19 6.15 -61.12
C THR A 417 -111.88 7.35 -61.80
N GLU A 418 -111.13 8.40 -62.13
CA GLU A 418 -111.67 9.63 -62.74
C GLU A 418 -112.31 9.41 -64.12
N LEU A 419 -111.73 8.52 -64.95
CA LEU A 419 -112.27 8.18 -66.28
C LEU A 419 -113.54 7.31 -66.20
N GLY A 420 -113.68 6.50 -65.15
CA GLY A 420 -114.84 5.62 -64.98
C GLY A 420 -116.13 6.35 -64.59
N ASP A 421 -116.02 7.50 -63.91
CA ASP A 421 -117.15 8.18 -63.30
C ASP A 421 -117.80 9.29 -64.17
N THR A 422 -117.28 9.55 -65.38
CA THR A 422 -117.79 10.62 -66.28
C THR A 422 -118.55 10.05 -67.51
N PRO A 423 -119.90 10.19 -67.64
CA PRO A 423 -120.69 9.64 -68.76
C PRO A 423 -120.71 10.51 -70.04
N LEU A 424 -121.16 9.93 -71.17
CA LEU A 424 -121.44 10.60 -72.46
C LEU A 424 -122.95 10.86 -72.66
N THR A 425 -123.37 12.00 -73.22
CA THR A 425 -124.79 12.38 -73.42
C THR A 425 -125.19 12.38 -74.91
N PHE A 426 -126.34 11.79 -75.26
CA PHE A 426 -126.90 11.74 -76.62
C PHE A 426 -128.31 12.37 -76.67
N GLY A 427 -128.58 13.23 -77.66
CA GLY A 427 -129.90 13.84 -77.89
C GLY A 427 -130.59 13.37 -79.18
N ALA A 428 -131.90 13.60 -79.28
CA ALA A 428 -132.74 13.24 -80.45
C ALA A 428 -133.67 14.39 -80.87
N ASN A 429 -134.18 14.35 -82.10
CA ASN A 429 -135.05 15.40 -82.67
C ASN A 429 -136.45 15.47 -82.02
N GLU A 430 -136.87 14.40 -81.34
CA GLU A 430 -138.09 14.31 -80.54
C GLU A 430 -137.82 13.39 -79.33
N GLY A 431 -138.27 13.78 -78.12
CA GLY A 431 -137.83 13.16 -76.84
C GLY A 431 -136.70 13.95 -76.14
N GLY A 432 -136.28 13.50 -74.95
CA GLY A 432 -135.19 14.13 -74.17
C GLY A 432 -133.85 13.36 -74.27
N ASP A 433 -132.76 14.00 -73.86
CA ASP A 433 -131.39 13.43 -73.90
C ASP A 433 -131.21 12.23 -72.94
N THR A 434 -130.24 11.36 -73.25
CA THR A 434 -129.86 10.19 -72.43
C THR A 434 -128.34 10.09 -72.23
N GLU A 435 -127.90 9.78 -71.01
CA GLU A 435 -126.49 9.61 -70.63
C GLU A 435 -126.09 8.14 -70.61
N ARG A 436 -124.86 7.82 -71.06
CA ARG A 436 -124.31 6.46 -71.12
C ARG A 436 -122.85 6.40 -70.65
N ARG A 437 -122.55 5.45 -69.76
CA ARG A 437 -121.18 5.18 -69.26
C ARG A 437 -120.42 4.27 -70.22
N LEU A 438 -119.09 4.26 -70.11
CA LEU A 438 -118.23 3.32 -70.85
C LEU A 438 -118.72 1.88 -70.63
N GLY A 439 -119.22 1.24 -71.70
CA GLY A 439 -119.76 -0.13 -71.67
C GLY A 439 -121.27 -0.28 -71.93
N GLU A 440 -122.07 0.78 -72.03
CA GLU A 440 -123.55 0.69 -72.21
C GLU A 440 -124.04 0.84 -73.68
N ARG A 441 -125.10 0.12 -74.13
CA ARG A 441 -125.62 0.06 -75.55
C ARG A 441 -126.86 0.94 -75.87
N LEU A 442 -126.80 1.79 -76.92
CA LEU A 442 -127.88 2.71 -77.37
C LEU A 442 -128.42 2.26 -78.75
N ASP A 443 -129.75 2.17 -78.91
CA ASP A 443 -130.40 1.77 -80.16
C ASP A 443 -131.00 2.98 -80.91
N ILE A 444 -130.96 2.99 -82.25
CA ILE A 444 -131.46 4.07 -83.12
C ILE A 444 -132.34 3.46 -84.24
N VAL A 445 -133.61 3.90 -84.34
CA VAL A 445 -134.63 3.32 -85.26
C VAL A 445 -135.44 4.42 -85.96
N GLY A 446 -136.01 4.11 -87.14
CA GLY A 446 -136.98 4.96 -87.86
C GLY A 446 -138.44 4.68 -87.45
N GLU A 447 -139.33 5.67 -87.55
CA GLU A 447 -140.75 5.51 -87.21
C GLU A 447 -141.46 4.63 -88.25
N ALA A 448 -142.10 3.54 -87.81
CA ALA A 448 -142.79 2.58 -88.67
C ALA A 448 -144.32 2.77 -88.57
N ASP A 449 -145.03 2.58 -89.69
CA ASP A 449 -146.50 2.58 -89.72
C ASP A 449 -147.12 1.32 -89.05
N GLU A 450 -148.45 1.24 -88.98
CA GLU A 450 -149.17 0.12 -88.35
C GLU A 450 -148.90 -1.24 -89.04
N GLU A 451 -148.49 -1.22 -90.32
CA GLU A 451 -148.02 -2.38 -91.07
C GLU A 451 -146.51 -2.66 -90.93
N GLY A 452 -145.79 -1.87 -90.13
CA GLY A 452 -144.37 -2.05 -89.82
C GLY A 452 -143.41 -1.52 -90.88
N ASN A 453 -143.87 -0.74 -91.84
CA ASN A 453 -143.04 -0.15 -92.88
C ASN A 453 -142.55 1.22 -92.40
N SER A 454 -141.25 1.45 -92.45
CA SER A 454 -140.67 2.77 -92.18
C SER A 454 -140.12 3.40 -93.45
N ASN A 455 -140.31 4.70 -93.57
CA ASN A 455 -139.64 5.50 -94.58
C ASN A 455 -138.13 5.70 -94.25
N ILE A 456 -137.65 5.37 -93.03
CA ILE A 456 -136.24 5.45 -92.61
C ILE A 456 -135.74 4.07 -92.16
N ILE A 457 -134.60 3.62 -92.69
CA ILE A 457 -133.94 2.37 -92.31
C ILE A 457 -132.61 2.69 -91.61
N THR A 458 -132.36 2.03 -90.47
CA THR A 458 -131.06 2.08 -89.77
C THR A 458 -130.37 0.73 -89.88
N LYS A 459 -129.10 0.73 -90.31
CA LYS A 459 -128.29 -0.49 -90.39
C LYS A 459 -126.85 -0.20 -89.99
N LEU A 460 -126.20 -1.21 -89.41
CA LEU A 460 -124.76 -1.19 -89.24
C LEU A 460 -124.14 -1.76 -90.52
N SER A 461 -123.24 -1.00 -91.13
CA SER A 461 -122.32 -1.58 -92.11
C SER A 461 -121.22 -2.36 -91.39
N ASP A 462 -120.47 -3.18 -92.13
CA ASP A 462 -119.38 -4.01 -91.61
C ASP A 462 -118.21 -3.19 -90.99
N GLU A 463 -118.31 -1.86 -91.02
CA GLU A 463 -117.22 -0.91 -90.77
C GLU A 463 -117.57 0.12 -89.68
N GLN A 464 -118.31 -0.27 -88.65
CA GLN A 464 -118.61 0.55 -87.45
C GLN A 464 -119.40 1.84 -87.73
N THR A 465 -119.96 1.98 -88.93
CA THR A 465 -120.78 3.12 -89.31
C THR A 465 -122.25 2.75 -89.16
N LEU A 466 -123.00 3.56 -88.42
CA LEU A 466 -124.46 3.49 -88.42
C LEU A 466 -124.98 4.30 -89.61
N GLU A 467 -125.51 3.62 -90.61
CA GLU A 467 -126.17 4.25 -91.76
C GLU A 467 -127.65 4.46 -91.44
N VAL A 468 -128.15 5.67 -91.73
CA VAL A 468 -129.56 6.05 -91.65
C VAL A 468 -129.97 6.55 -93.03
N ALA A 469 -130.88 5.85 -93.71
CA ALA A 469 -131.26 6.11 -95.10
C ALA A 469 -132.79 6.12 -95.27
N LEU A 470 -133.27 6.77 -96.34
CA LEU A 470 -134.67 6.68 -96.76
C LEU A 470 -134.94 5.34 -97.46
N ASN A 471 -136.17 4.84 -97.34
CA ASN A 471 -136.61 3.63 -98.03
C ASN A 471 -136.83 3.91 -99.54
N ASP A 472 -136.66 2.87 -100.38
CA ASP A 472 -136.75 2.99 -101.84
C ASP A 472 -138.17 3.34 -102.32
N ASP A 473 -139.19 2.78 -101.66
CA ASP A 473 -140.60 3.12 -101.87
C ASP A 473 -141.09 4.04 -100.74
N LEU A 474 -141.53 5.25 -101.11
CA LEU A 474 -142.04 6.22 -100.14
C LEU A 474 -143.56 6.13 -100.02
N ASN A 475 -144.04 5.72 -98.85
CA ASN A 475 -145.47 5.73 -98.55
C ASN A 475 -145.87 7.08 -97.94
N ILE A 476 -146.57 7.92 -98.72
CA ILE A 476 -146.99 9.27 -98.32
C ILE A 476 -148.52 9.34 -98.28
N GLY A 477 -149.08 9.36 -97.06
CA GLY A 477 -150.51 9.17 -96.84
C GLY A 477 -151.44 10.29 -97.34
N ASN A 478 -150.95 11.51 -97.57
CA ASN A 478 -151.81 12.66 -97.90
C ASN A 478 -151.50 13.31 -99.26
N SER A 479 -150.42 14.08 -99.33
CA SER A 479 -150.08 14.83 -100.54
C SER A 479 -148.58 14.98 -100.65
N LEU A 480 -148.07 14.83 -101.87
CA LEU A 480 -146.72 15.21 -102.20
C LEU A 480 -146.75 16.59 -102.87
N THR A 481 -146.23 17.60 -102.19
CA THR A 481 -146.01 18.92 -102.80
C THR A 481 -144.65 18.88 -103.50
N VAL A 482 -144.66 18.81 -104.82
CA VAL A 482 -143.45 18.95 -105.67
C VAL A 482 -143.42 20.34 -106.30
N GLY A 483 -142.22 20.88 -106.52
CA GLY A 483 -142.02 22.11 -107.31
C GLY A 483 -142.15 21.84 -108.81
N ASP A 484 -141.27 22.44 -109.62
CA ASP A 484 -141.19 22.13 -111.05
C ASP A 484 -140.91 20.65 -111.28
N THR A 485 -141.81 19.97 -111.97
CA THR A 485 -141.71 18.53 -112.20
C THR A 485 -141.51 18.24 -113.68
N PHE A 486 -140.43 17.54 -114.00
CA PHE A 486 -140.19 16.94 -115.30
C PHE A 486 -140.58 15.46 -115.22
N ILE A 487 -141.60 15.05 -115.99
CA ILE A 487 -142.04 13.66 -116.07
C ILE A 487 -141.67 13.15 -117.47
N ASP A 488 -140.63 12.32 -117.53
CA ASP A 488 -140.19 11.60 -118.74
C ASP A 488 -140.72 10.16 -118.69
N GLY A 489 -142.02 10.02 -118.95
CA GLY A 489 -142.68 8.72 -118.89
C GLY A 489 -143.91 8.67 -119.78
N ASP A 490 -143.99 7.61 -120.59
CA ASP A 490 -144.88 7.39 -121.74
C ASP A 490 -146.41 7.42 -121.48
N SER A 491 -146.89 7.74 -120.27
CA SER A 491 -148.32 7.96 -120.01
C SER A 491 -148.55 8.72 -118.72
N ILE A 492 -149.09 9.94 -118.85
CA ILE A 492 -149.84 10.57 -117.77
C ILE A 492 -151.32 10.22 -118.01
N THR A 493 -151.90 9.39 -117.14
CA THR A 493 -153.37 9.24 -117.09
C THR A 493 -153.93 10.31 -116.17
N THR A 494 -154.27 11.49 -116.71
CA THR A 494 -154.98 12.54 -115.95
C THR A 494 -156.42 12.64 -116.42
N ASN A 495 -157.35 12.69 -115.47
CA ASN A 495 -158.78 12.62 -115.75
C ASN A 495 -159.44 13.99 -115.98
N ASN A 496 -158.69 15.11 -115.95
CA ASN A 496 -159.28 16.42 -116.25
C ASN A 496 -158.25 17.54 -116.49
N MET A 497 -158.45 18.22 -117.63
CA MET A 497 -158.29 19.67 -117.83
C MET A 497 -156.88 20.29 -117.83
N VAL A 498 -156.36 20.48 -119.05
CA VAL A 498 -155.79 21.79 -119.38
C VAL A 498 -156.96 22.79 -119.38
N THR A 499 -157.03 23.68 -118.39
CA THR A 499 -158.08 24.72 -118.22
C THR A 499 -157.85 25.97 -119.06
N ASN A 500 -156.78 26.02 -119.88
CA ASN A 500 -156.35 27.24 -120.55
C ASN A 500 -155.86 26.98 -121.99
N ASN A 501 -155.07 27.88 -122.57
CA ASN A 501 -154.54 27.72 -123.93
C ASN A 501 -153.66 26.47 -124.07
N ALA A 502 -154.04 25.59 -124.99
CA ALA A 502 -153.18 24.53 -125.50
C ALA A 502 -152.53 25.01 -126.80
N THR A 503 -151.21 25.20 -126.79
CA THR A 503 -150.42 25.41 -128.00
C THR A 503 -149.84 24.06 -128.41
N VAL A 504 -150.32 23.49 -129.52
CA VAL A 504 -149.73 22.30 -130.14
C VAL A 504 -148.76 22.78 -131.20
N ASN A 505 -147.46 22.56 -130.98
CA ASN A 505 -146.40 23.04 -131.90
C ASN A 505 -146.21 22.16 -133.14
N GLU A 506 -146.91 21.03 -133.25
CA GLU A 506 -146.82 20.12 -134.39
C GLU A 506 -148.21 19.67 -134.88
N ASN A 507 -148.49 18.37 -134.95
CA ASN A 507 -149.72 17.86 -135.56
C ASN A 507 -150.84 17.72 -134.52
N LEU A 508 -152.04 18.18 -134.87
CA LEU A 508 -153.27 17.84 -134.15
C LEU A 508 -154.09 16.82 -134.95
N SER A 509 -154.12 15.57 -134.47
CA SER A 509 -155.07 14.56 -134.96
C SER A 509 -156.24 14.46 -133.97
N VAL A 510 -157.44 14.82 -134.43
CA VAL A 510 -158.66 14.66 -133.62
C VAL A 510 -159.44 13.49 -134.21
N ALA A 511 -159.48 12.38 -133.47
CA ALA A 511 -160.24 11.19 -133.90
C ALA A 511 -161.77 11.37 -133.76
N GLY A 512 -162.20 12.42 -133.04
CA GLY A 512 -163.60 12.74 -132.77
C GLY A 512 -164.10 14.00 -133.46
N ASN A 513 -165.38 14.32 -133.22
CA ASN A 513 -166.04 15.49 -133.80
C ASN A 513 -165.43 16.81 -133.26
N THR A 514 -165.02 17.69 -134.17
CA THR A 514 -164.59 19.06 -133.83
C THR A 514 -165.75 20.03 -134.00
N THR A 515 -166.13 20.70 -132.91
CA THR A 515 -167.12 21.79 -132.94
C THR A 515 -166.39 23.11 -132.76
N LEU A 516 -166.42 23.98 -133.79
CA LEU A 516 -165.86 25.33 -133.73
C LEU A 516 -167.01 26.33 -133.62
N ALA A 517 -167.03 27.12 -132.55
CA ALA A 517 -168.06 28.13 -132.33
C ALA A 517 -167.80 29.45 -133.10
N GLY A 518 -166.65 29.55 -133.79
CA GLY A 518 -166.20 30.76 -134.48
C GLY A 518 -165.79 30.51 -135.93
N ASN A 519 -165.30 31.56 -136.57
CA ASN A 519 -164.89 31.54 -137.98
C ASN A 519 -163.71 30.59 -138.21
N LEU A 520 -163.72 29.89 -139.34
CA LEU A 520 -162.56 29.14 -139.83
C LEU A 520 -161.94 29.90 -141.01
N THR A 521 -160.69 30.34 -140.85
CA THR A 521 -159.86 30.88 -141.94
C THR A 521 -158.87 29.79 -142.35
N VAL A 522 -158.87 29.42 -143.63
CA VAL A 522 -157.90 28.46 -144.20
C VAL A 522 -157.13 29.19 -145.29
N GLU A 523 -155.80 29.26 -145.18
CA GLU A 523 -154.92 29.91 -146.16
C GLU A 523 -154.43 28.97 -147.28
N GLY A 524 -155.13 27.84 -147.55
CA GLY A 524 -154.75 26.86 -148.56
C GLY A 524 -155.92 26.02 -149.12
N ASP A 525 -155.61 25.10 -150.03
CA ASP A 525 -156.61 24.23 -150.67
C ASP A 525 -157.39 23.39 -149.64
N THR A 526 -158.72 23.40 -149.77
CA THR A 526 -159.59 22.61 -148.92
C THR A 526 -160.32 21.57 -149.76
N VAL A 527 -160.15 20.29 -149.40
CA VAL A 527 -160.93 19.18 -149.97
C VAL A 527 -162.02 18.81 -148.96
N LEU A 528 -163.26 19.20 -149.24
CA LEU A 528 -164.42 18.77 -148.45
C LEU A 528 -165.09 17.59 -149.16
N GLY A 529 -165.10 16.41 -148.52
CA GLY A 529 -165.72 15.22 -149.11
C GLY A 529 -167.26 15.31 -149.16
N ASN A 530 -167.90 15.51 -148.01
CA ASN A 530 -169.37 15.55 -147.88
C ASN A 530 -169.79 16.78 -147.07
N THR A 531 -170.18 17.87 -147.73
CA THR A 531 -170.58 19.11 -147.07
C THR A 531 -172.09 19.24 -147.05
N ARG A 532 -172.67 19.36 -145.85
CA ARG A 532 -174.08 19.65 -145.63
C ARG A 532 -174.21 21.07 -145.08
N ILE A 533 -174.53 22.01 -145.96
CA ILE A 533 -174.71 23.42 -145.65
C ILE A 533 -176.20 23.66 -145.39
N ALA A 534 -176.54 24.17 -144.21
CA ALA A 534 -177.91 24.49 -143.81
C ALA A 534 -178.09 26.02 -143.73
N ASN A 535 -178.63 26.59 -144.82
CA ASN A 535 -179.23 27.93 -145.01
C ASN A 535 -178.35 29.17 -145.29
N ASP A 536 -178.73 29.88 -146.37
CA ASP A 536 -178.44 31.23 -146.88
C ASP A 536 -177.09 31.91 -146.59
N THR A 537 -176.08 31.54 -147.39
CA THR A 537 -175.28 32.53 -148.14
C THR A 537 -175.63 32.40 -149.62
N LEU A 538 -175.91 33.52 -150.27
CA LEU A 538 -176.15 33.66 -151.71
C LEU A 538 -174.98 33.07 -152.52
N VAL A 539 -175.27 32.10 -153.38
CA VAL A 539 -174.33 31.71 -154.45
C VAL A 539 -174.32 32.84 -155.48
N VAL A 540 -173.19 33.54 -155.66
CA VAL A 540 -172.98 34.49 -156.76
C VAL A 540 -171.74 34.08 -157.55
N ASN A 541 -171.79 33.92 -158.88
CA ASN A 541 -172.39 32.84 -159.69
C ASN A 541 -171.96 33.10 -161.15
N ASP A 542 -171.24 32.18 -161.78
CA ASP A 542 -171.06 32.08 -163.24
C ASP A 542 -170.77 30.60 -163.58
N GLY A 543 -171.79 29.84 -164.00
CA GLY A 543 -171.59 28.61 -164.78
C GLY A 543 -171.41 27.26 -164.06
N SER A 544 -172.35 26.36 -164.38
CA SER A 544 -172.30 24.89 -164.34
C SER A 544 -172.45 24.19 -162.99
N LEU A 545 -173.70 24.03 -162.57
CA LEU A 545 -174.12 22.81 -161.89
C LEU A 545 -174.31 21.73 -162.96
N SER A 546 -173.33 20.85 -163.11
CA SER A 546 -173.42 19.69 -164.01
C SER A 546 -173.72 18.46 -163.18
N VAL A 547 -174.94 17.95 -163.36
CA VAL A 547 -175.45 16.73 -162.74
C VAL A 547 -174.88 15.52 -163.47
N ALA A 548 -174.12 14.72 -162.74
CA ALA A 548 -174.00 13.28 -162.91
C ALA A 548 -174.24 12.66 -161.52
#